data_AF-A0A7S3IWV2-F1
#
_entry.id   AF-A0A7S3IWV2-F1
#
_cell.length_a   1.000
_cell.length_b   1.000
_cell.length_c   1.000
_cell.angle_alpha   90.00
_cell.angle_beta   90.00
_cell.angle_gamma   90.00
#
_symmetry.space_group_name_H-M   'P 1'
#
loop_
_entity.id
_entity.type
_entity.pdbx_description
1 polymer ?
#
loop_
_entity_poly.entity_id
_entity_poly.type
_entity_poly.pdbx_seq_one_letter_code
_entity_poly.pdbx_strand_id
1 'polypeptide(L)'
;MKIEEEIGVYNSNNGEMLGRFCAHLDCLYWVKRDAYLPQGSHGLKAVTKAKLGYDPVELDPELMLPYAREKPQELAEYSVSDAVATYFLYKKMIHNFIFALCTIIPTYPDDVLRRGSGTLCENLLMAQAFRGNIIFPNKQSEKFERFHAGKLIDSDTYIGGTVECLQQGVYR
;
A
#
# COMPACT_ATOMS: atom_id res chain seq x y z
N MET A 1 21.14 -19.88 14.22
CA MET A 1 20.30 -20.21 13.06
C MET A 1 19.78 -18.91 12.48
N LYS A 2 19.97 -18.68 11.19
CA LYS A 2 19.41 -17.49 10.53
C LYS A 2 18.00 -17.80 10.05
N ILE A 3 17.09 -16.83 10.15
CA ILE A 3 15.69 -16.95 9.66
C ILE A 3 15.62 -17.41 8.20
N GLU A 4 16.57 -16.95 7.37
CA GLU A 4 16.67 -17.31 5.96
C GLU A 4 16.94 -18.81 5.73
N GLU A 5 17.77 -19.42 6.58
CA GLU A 5 18.13 -20.84 6.48
C GLU A 5 16.92 -21.72 6.85
N GLU A 6 16.18 -21.32 7.89
CA GLU A 6 15.05 -22.09 8.43
C GLU A 6 13.78 -21.97 7.58
N ILE A 7 13.38 -20.75 7.22
CA ILE A 7 12.09 -20.48 6.57
C ILE A 7 12.20 -19.71 5.26
N GLY A 8 13.42 -19.44 4.78
CA GLY A 8 13.61 -18.79 3.48
C GLY A 8 13.17 -17.33 3.43
N VAL A 9 12.99 -16.67 4.57
CA VAL A 9 12.67 -15.24 4.67
C VAL A 9 13.96 -14.45 4.85
N TYR A 10 14.16 -13.42 4.03
CA TYR A 10 15.34 -12.57 4.04
C TYR A 10 14.94 -11.09 3.96
N ASN A 11 15.85 -10.21 4.36
CA ASN A 11 15.64 -8.77 4.28
C ASN A 11 16.19 -8.24 2.94
N SER A 12 15.36 -7.51 2.22
CA SER A 12 15.72 -6.78 1.01
C SER A 12 16.59 -5.56 1.34
N ASN A 13 17.30 -5.02 0.34
CA ASN A 13 18.08 -3.79 0.48
C ASN A 13 17.23 -2.58 0.93
N ASN A 14 15.91 -2.64 0.72
CA ASN A 14 14.97 -1.60 1.11
C ASN A 14 14.40 -1.77 2.54
N GLY A 15 14.87 -2.76 3.31
CA GLY A 15 14.35 -3.06 4.66
C GLY A 15 13.07 -3.89 4.67
N GLU A 16 12.63 -4.39 3.52
CA GLU A 16 11.42 -5.19 3.36
C GLU A 16 11.74 -6.69 3.54
N MET A 17 10.93 -7.40 4.34
CA MET A 17 11.04 -8.85 4.44
C MET A 17 10.39 -9.52 3.22
N LEU A 18 11.12 -10.41 2.55
CA LEU A 18 10.69 -11.18 1.38
C LEU A 18 10.93 -12.67 1.63
N GLY A 19 10.13 -13.53 0.97
CA GLY A 19 10.30 -14.98 1.04
C GLY A 19 10.76 -15.56 -0.29
N ARG A 20 11.65 -16.56 -0.25
CA ARG A 20 12.11 -17.29 -1.46
C ARG A 20 11.00 -18.06 -2.17
N PHE A 21 10.07 -18.63 -1.40
CA PHE A 21 9.00 -19.50 -1.89
C PHE A 21 7.60 -19.05 -1.46
N CYS A 22 7.50 -17.95 -0.70
CA CYS A 22 6.24 -17.41 -0.18
C CYS A 22 6.22 -15.90 -0.39
N ALA A 23 5.15 -15.39 -0.99
CA ALA A 23 4.93 -13.96 -1.12
C ALA A 23 4.55 -13.35 0.24
N HIS A 24 5.26 -12.32 0.65
CA HIS A 24 4.96 -11.61 1.89
C HIS A 24 3.96 -10.49 1.58
N LEU A 25 2.68 -10.72 1.83
CA LEU A 25 1.62 -9.77 1.49
C LEU A 25 1.29 -8.86 2.67
N ASP A 26 2.08 -7.80 2.84
CA ASP A 26 1.86 -6.78 3.86
C ASP A 26 0.63 -5.90 3.51
N CYS A 27 -0.43 -6.10 4.27
CA CYS A 27 -1.71 -5.42 4.07
C CYS A 27 -1.61 -3.89 4.16
N LEU A 28 -0.60 -3.35 4.87
CA LEU A 28 -0.44 -1.92 5.05
C LEU A 28 -0.13 -1.19 3.74
N TYR A 29 0.60 -1.83 2.82
CA TYR A 29 0.87 -1.25 1.49
C TYR A 29 -0.43 -1.06 0.71
N TRP A 30 -1.32 -2.05 0.73
CA TRP A 30 -2.63 -1.94 0.12
C TRP A 30 -3.49 -0.88 0.81
N VAL A 31 -3.45 -0.79 2.15
CA VAL A 31 -4.18 0.26 2.90
C VAL A 31 -3.76 1.66 2.47
N LYS A 32 -2.46 1.90 2.34
CA LYS A 32 -1.93 3.22 1.96
C LYS A 32 -2.21 3.57 0.50
N ARG A 33 -2.11 2.59 -0.41
CA ARG A 33 -2.18 2.83 -1.86
C ARG A 33 -3.58 2.71 -2.43
N ASP A 34 -4.33 1.68 -2.02
CA ASP A 34 -5.52 1.20 -2.74
C ASP A 34 -6.80 1.18 -1.88
N ALA A 35 -6.73 1.38 -0.57
CA ALA A 35 -7.92 1.32 0.28
C ALA A 35 -8.81 2.57 0.21
N TYR A 36 -8.33 3.68 -0.36
CA TYR A 36 -9.05 4.96 -0.44
C TYR A 36 -9.56 5.45 0.93
N LEU A 37 -8.73 5.29 1.97
CA LEU A 37 -9.03 5.78 3.32
C LEU A 37 -8.23 7.06 3.60
N PRO A 38 -8.78 8.01 4.39
CA PRO A 38 -8.01 9.16 4.83
C PRO A 38 -6.81 8.70 5.66
N GLN A 39 -5.70 9.44 5.58
CA GLN A 39 -4.43 9.03 6.21
C GLN A 39 -4.56 8.78 7.73
N GLY A 40 -5.41 9.53 8.42
CA GLY A 40 -5.71 9.32 9.85
C GLY A 40 -6.46 8.03 10.18
N SER A 41 -6.91 7.27 9.18
CA SER A 41 -7.69 6.03 9.33
C SER A 41 -6.98 4.80 8.76
N HIS A 42 -5.65 4.85 8.61
CA HIS A 42 -4.86 3.72 8.11
C HIS A 42 -4.50 2.69 9.20
N GLY A 43 -4.85 2.94 10.46
CA GLY A 43 -4.66 1.96 11.55
C GLY A 43 -5.58 0.75 11.40
N LEU A 44 -5.12 -0.43 11.84
CA LEU A 44 -5.83 -1.71 11.67
C LEU A 44 -7.28 -1.65 12.19
N LYS A 45 -7.52 -0.99 13.33
CA LYS A 45 -8.87 -0.78 13.88
C LYS A 45 -9.79 -0.05 12.90
N ALA A 46 -9.37 1.12 12.43
CA ALA A 46 -10.17 1.95 11.53
C ALA A 46 -10.39 1.25 10.18
N VAL A 47 -9.36 0.57 9.68
CA VAL A 47 -9.45 -0.24 8.45
C VAL A 47 -10.44 -1.39 8.62
N THR A 48 -10.39 -2.10 9.75
CA THR A 48 -11.31 -3.21 10.07
C THR A 48 -12.75 -2.73 10.13
N LYS A 49 -13.01 -1.62 10.83
CA LYS A 49 -14.34 -1.01 10.87
C LYS A 49 -14.83 -0.62 9.47
N ALA A 50 -13.99 0.04 8.68
CA ALA A 50 -14.37 0.55 7.36
C ALA A 50 -14.50 -0.53 6.28
N LYS A 51 -13.68 -1.58 6.32
CA LYS A 51 -13.60 -2.61 5.26
C LYS A 51 -14.22 -3.94 5.63
N LEU A 52 -14.26 -4.30 6.92
CA LEU A 52 -14.81 -5.57 7.42
C LEU A 52 -16.14 -5.40 8.16
N GLY A 53 -16.50 -4.18 8.57
CA GLY A 53 -17.83 -3.87 9.08
C GLY A 53 -18.09 -4.28 10.53
N TYR A 54 -17.03 -4.47 11.33
CA TYR A 54 -17.15 -4.72 12.77
C TYR A 54 -16.08 -3.93 13.54
N ASP A 55 -16.31 -3.73 14.84
CA ASP A 55 -15.36 -3.09 15.74
C ASP A 55 -14.47 -4.17 16.39
N PRO A 56 -13.14 -4.20 16.12
CA PRO A 56 -12.23 -5.16 16.75
C PRO A 56 -11.96 -4.81 18.21
N VAL A 57 -11.45 -5.79 18.96
CA VAL A 57 -10.97 -5.57 20.34
C VAL A 57 -9.85 -4.54 20.33
N GLU A 58 -9.88 -3.61 21.28
CA GLU A 58 -8.89 -2.54 21.42
C GLU A 58 -8.21 -2.63 22.79
N LEU A 59 -6.89 -2.47 22.79
CA LEU A 59 -6.06 -2.42 23.99
C LEU A 59 -5.04 -1.30 23.82
N ASP A 60 -4.88 -0.48 24.86
CA ASP A 60 -3.83 0.55 24.89
C ASP A 60 -2.45 -0.14 24.89
N PRO A 61 -1.53 0.22 23.97
CA PRO A 61 -0.17 -0.31 23.95
C PRO A 61 0.55 -0.26 25.32
N GLU A 62 0.31 0.77 26.12
CA GLU A 62 0.94 0.93 27.44
C GLU A 62 0.46 -0.11 28.46
N LEU A 63 -0.71 -0.71 28.23
CA LEU A 63 -1.28 -1.76 29.08
C LEU A 63 -0.87 -3.17 28.68
N MET A 64 -0.28 -3.36 27.49
CA MET A 64 0.09 -4.70 26.99
C MET A 64 1.05 -5.43 27.92
N LEU A 65 2.06 -4.73 28.44
CA LEU A 65 3.08 -5.34 29.31
C LEU A 65 2.51 -5.71 30.70
N PRO A 66 1.79 -4.83 31.42
CA PRO A 66 1.10 -5.22 32.65
C PRO A 66 0.12 -6.38 32.44
N TYR A 67 -0.65 -6.35 31.34
CA TYR A 67 -1.68 -7.36 31.07
C TYR A 67 -1.10 -8.74 30.78
N ALA A 68 0.14 -8.83 30.30
CA ALA A 68 0.82 -10.11 30.13
C ALA A 68 0.94 -10.91 31.44
N ARG A 69 1.03 -10.22 32.60
CA ARG A 69 1.08 -10.86 33.92
C ARG A 69 -0.28 -10.89 34.61
N GLU A 70 -1.01 -9.78 34.56
CA GLU A 70 -2.22 -9.59 35.37
C GLU A 70 -3.48 -10.12 34.69
N LYS A 71 -3.57 -9.98 33.36
CA LYS A 71 -4.77 -10.26 32.56
C LYS A 71 -4.41 -10.94 31.22
N PRO A 72 -3.74 -12.11 31.25
CA PRO A 72 -3.23 -12.74 30.03
C PRO A 72 -4.33 -13.15 29.04
N GLN A 73 -5.54 -13.45 29.55
CA GLN A 73 -6.69 -13.78 28.72
C GLN A 73 -7.14 -12.59 27.86
N GLU A 74 -7.25 -11.39 28.44
CA GLU A 74 -7.63 -10.17 27.71
C GLU A 74 -6.56 -9.82 26.64
N LEU A 75 -5.28 -9.96 26.98
CA LEU A 75 -4.19 -9.75 26.02
C LEU A 75 -4.21 -10.77 24.87
N ALA A 76 -4.52 -12.04 25.16
CA ALA A 76 -4.65 -13.08 24.15
C ALA A 76 -5.85 -12.82 23.22
N GLU A 77 -6.99 -12.37 23.76
CA GLU A 77 -8.16 -12.00 22.96
C GLU A 77 -7.86 -10.84 22.01
N TYR A 78 -7.15 -9.82 22.49
CA TYR A 78 -6.66 -8.73 21.64
C TYR A 78 -5.72 -9.24 20.53
N SER A 79 -4.75 -10.10 20.86
CA SER A 79 -3.83 -10.68 19.88
C SER A 79 -4.54 -11.51 18.80
N VAL A 80 -5.52 -12.33 19.19
CA VAL A 80 -6.32 -13.11 18.24
C VAL A 80 -7.21 -12.21 17.38
N SER A 81 -7.78 -11.15 17.96
CA SER A 81 -8.58 -10.16 17.24
C SER A 81 -7.79 -9.52 16.08
N ASP A 82 -6.54 -9.11 16.32
CA ASP A 82 -5.67 -8.54 15.29
C ASP A 82 -5.33 -9.55 14.18
N ALA A 83 -5.07 -10.80 14.55
CA ALA A 83 -4.79 -11.86 13.59
C ALA A 83 -6.02 -12.18 12.70
N VAL A 84 -7.21 -12.26 13.31
CA VAL A 84 -8.47 -12.48 12.60
C VAL A 84 -8.79 -11.31 11.67
N ALA A 85 -8.65 -10.07 12.15
CA ALA A 85 -8.83 -8.87 11.35
C ALA A 85 -7.89 -8.85 10.14
N THR A 86 -6.60 -9.11 10.36
CA THR A 86 -5.57 -9.14 9.31
C THR A 86 -5.85 -10.24 8.27
N TYR A 87 -6.18 -11.45 8.73
CA TYR A 87 -6.48 -12.56 7.83
C TYR A 87 -7.70 -12.28 6.95
N PHE A 88 -8.80 -11.78 7.52
CA PHE A 88 -10.00 -11.48 6.75
C PHE A 88 -9.85 -10.24 5.87
N LEU A 89 -9.09 -9.23 6.30
CA LEU A 89 -8.72 -8.09 5.46
C LEU A 89 -7.98 -8.58 4.22
N TYR A 90 -6.95 -9.39 4.43
CA TYR A 90 -6.20 -10.02 3.34
C TYR A 90 -7.12 -10.83 2.43
N LYS A 91 -7.87 -11.79 3.00
CA LYS A 91 -8.64 -12.75 2.21
C LYS A 91 -9.77 -12.10 1.42
N LYS A 92 -10.48 -11.14 2.01
CA LYS A 92 -11.66 -10.50 1.39
C LYS A 92 -11.29 -9.33 0.47
N MET A 93 -10.29 -8.53 0.83
CA MET A 93 -9.99 -7.28 0.12
C MET A 93 -8.76 -7.36 -0.78
N ILE A 94 -7.73 -8.10 -0.38
CA ILE A 94 -6.38 -7.98 -0.98
C ILE A 94 -6.04 -9.15 -1.88
N HIS A 95 -6.33 -10.38 -1.45
CA HIS A 95 -5.88 -11.60 -2.13
C HIS A 95 -6.30 -11.62 -3.61
N ASN A 96 -7.61 -11.61 -3.88
CA ASN A 96 -8.09 -11.65 -5.26
C ASN A 96 -7.66 -10.41 -6.05
N PHE A 97 -7.57 -9.25 -5.40
CA PHE A 97 -7.15 -8.00 -6.05
C PHE A 97 -5.70 -8.08 -6.57
N ILE A 98 -4.75 -8.42 -5.70
CA ILE A 98 -3.33 -8.50 -6.07
C ILE A 98 -3.07 -9.61 -7.08
N PHE A 99 -3.64 -10.80 -6.87
CA PHE A 99 -3.44 -11.91 -7.80
C PHE A 99 -4.13 -11.68 -9.15
N ALA A 100 -5.29 -11.01 -9.19
CA ALA A 100 -5.90 -10.59 -10.45
C ALA A 100 -5.01 -9.57 -11.18
N LEU A 101 -4.43 -8.59 -10.49
CA LEU A 101 -3.49 -7.65 -11.09
C LEU A 101 -2.23 -8.34 -11.66
N CYS A 102 -1.74 -9.39 -11.00
CA CYS A 102 -0.62 -10.19 -11.51
C CYS A 102 -0.93 -10.93 -12.82
N THR A 103 -2.20 -11.10 -13.20
CA THR A 103 -2.56 -11.73 -14.48
C THR A 103 -2.25 -10.84 -15.68
N ILE A 104 -2.19 -9.52 -15.48
CA ILE A 104 -1.97 -8.53 -16.54
C ILE A 104 -0.65 -7.78 -16.38
N ILE A 105 -0.19 -7.55 -15.14
CA ILE A 105 1.08 -6.89 -14.86
C ILE A 105 2.18 -7.96 -14.81
N PRO A 106 3.25 -7.84 -15.61
CA PRO A 106 4.31 -8.83 -15.69
C PRO A 106 5.31 -8.73 -14.52
N THR A 107 4.84 -8.82 -13.27
CA THR A 107 5.66 -8.77 -12.05
C THR A 107 5.13 -9.70 -10.96
N TYR A 108 5.95 -9.96 -9.93
CA TYR A 108 5.57 -10.79 -8.79
C TYR A 108 4.53 -10.11 -7.88
N PRO A 109 3.72 -10.88 -7.13
CA PRO A 109 2.71 -10.33 -6.20
C PRO A 109 3.29 -9.34 -5.19
N ASP A 110 4.50 -9.59 -4.68
CA ASP A 110 5.18 -8.68 -3.75
C ASP A 110 5.47 -7.31 -4.37
N ASP A 111 5.91 -7.28 -5.63
CA ASP A 111 6.13 -6.04 -6.38
C ASP A 111 4.79 -5.37 -6.73
N VAL A 112 3.78 -6.13 -7.16
CA VAL A 112 2.44 -5.59 -7.46
C VAL A 112 1.83 -4.92 -6.24
N LEU A 113 2.07 -5.44 -5.03
CA LEU A 113 1.59 -4.85 -3.79
C LEU A 113 2.39 -3.61 -3.37
N ARG A 114 3.72 -3.60 -3.57
CA ARG A 114 4.61 -2.57 -2.99
C ARG A 114 4.93 -1.40 -3.91
N ARG A 115 4.98 -1.63 -5.22
CA ARG A 115 5.36 -0.59 -6.19
C ARG A 115 4.28 0.49 -6.29
N GLY A 116 4.68 1.71 -6.64
CA GLY A 116 3.73 2.79 -6.91
C GLY A 116 2.85 2.46 -8.13
N SER A 117 1.61 2.94 -8.13
CA SER A 117 0.68 2.74 -9.25
C SER A 117 1.24 3.22 -10.59
N GLY A 118 2.04 4.30 -10.59
CA GLY A 118 2.75 4.78 -11.79
C GLY A 118 3.71 3.73 -12.39
N THR A 119 4.45 3.00 -11.55
CA THR A 119 5.34 1.92 -12.02
C THR A 119 4.54 0.72 -12.54
N LEU A 120 3.39 0.41 -11.95
CA LEU A 120 2.50 -0.62 -12.47
C LEU A 120 1.97 -0.26 -13.86
N CYS A 121 1.59 1.01 -14.07
CA CYS A 121 1.22 1.54 -15.37
C CYS A 121 2.37 1.49 -16.38
N GLU A 122 3.60 1.86 -15.97
CA GLU A 122 4.80 1.74 -16.81
C GLU A 122 4.99 0.30 -17.31
N ASN A 123 4.90 -0.69 -16.43
CA ASN A 123 5.02 -2.11 -16.80
C ASN A 123 3.94 -2.57 -17.79
N LEU A 124 2.68 -2.12 -17.60
CA LEU A 124 1.59 -2.42 -18.53
C LEU A 124 1.84 -1.79 -19.91
N LEU A 125 2.27 -0.53 -19.96
CA LEU A 125 2.59 0.16 -21.21
C LEU A 125 3.76 -0.50 -21.93
N MET A 126 4.81 -0.90 -21.21
CA MET A 126 5.94 -1.64 -21.77
C MET A 126 5.51 -2.99 -22.36
N ALA A 127 4.62 -3.72 -21.68
CA ALA A 127 4.09 -4.98 -22.19
C ALA A 127 3.29 -4.79 -23.49
N GLN A 128 2.47 -3.73 -23.59
CA GLN A 128 1.73 -3.41 -24.82
C GLN A 128 2.64 -2.90 -25.94
N ALA A 129 3.61 -2.05 -25.63
CA ALA A 129 4.59 -1.55 -26.60
C ALA A 129 5.40 -2.70 -27.21
N PHE A 130 5.85 -3.65 -26.37
CA PHE A 130 6.53 -4.86 -26.83
C PHE A 130 5.64 -5.70 -27.78
N ARG A 131 4.36 -5.92 -27.42
CA ARG A 131 3.40 -6.63 -28.29
C ARG A 131 3.15 -5.91 -29.61
N GLY A 132 3.16 -4.58 -29.60
CA GLY A 132 3.03 -3.74 -30.78
C GLY A 132 4.31 -3.55 -31.59
N ASN A 133 5.43 -4.16 -31.19
CA ASN A 133 6.76 -3.93 -31.76
C ASN A 133 7.16 -2.43 -31.80
N ILE A 134 6.78 -1.71 -30.75
CA ILE A 134 7.10 -0.29 -30.53
C ILE A 134 8.27 -0.21 -29.56
N ILE A 135 9.36 0.43 -29.98
CA ILE A 135 10.50 0.71 -29.11
C ILE A 135 10.05 1.73 -28.05
N PHE A 136 10.04 1.32 -26.79
CA PHE A 136 9.76 2.23 -25.69
C PHE A 136 10.96 3.16 -25.43
N PRO A 137 10.72 4.44 -25.10
CA PRO A 137 11.78 5.42 -24.88
C PRO A 137 12.56 5.14 -23.59
N ASN A 138 13.73 5.76 -23.48
CA ASN A 138 14.49 5.80 -22.22
C ASN A 138 13.74 6.60 -21.16
N LYS A 139 14.07 6.37 -19.89
CA LYS A 139 13.51 7.14 -18.77
C LYS A 139 13.80 8.63 -18.96
N GLN A 140 12.79 9.44 -18.67
CA GLN A 140 12.91 10.89 -18.75
C GLN A 140 13.96 11.37 -17.74
N SER A 141 14.91 12.16 -18.23
CA SER A 141 15.85 12.92 -17.39
C SER A 141 15.40 14.37 -17.30
N GLU A 142 15.34 14.91 -16.08
CA GLU A 142 15.04 16.31 -15.88
C GLU A 142 16.22 17.18 -16.31
N LYS A 143 15.93 18.23 -17.08
CA LYS A 143 16.89 19.28 -17.36
C LYS A 143 16.90 20.24 -16.18
N PHE A 144 18.06 20.39 -15.55
CA PHE A 144 18.25 21.17 -14.31
C PHE A 144 17.85 22.64 -14.45
N GLU A 145 17.99 23.21 -15.65
CA GLU A 145 17.71 24.61 -15.91
C GLU A 145 16.77 24.74 -17.10
N ARG A 146 15.62 25.39 -16.88
CA ARG A 146 14.68 25.80 -17.92
C ARG A 146 14.40 27.29 -17.76
N PHE A 147 14.36 28.01 -18.88
CA PHE A 147 14.10 29.44 -18.87
C PHE A 147 12.84 29.76 -19.69
N HIS A 148 12.01 30.66 -19.17
CA HIS A 148 10.90 31.25 -19.90
C HIS A 148 10.99 32.77 -19.83
N ALA A 149 10.94 33.45 -20.98
CA ALA A 149 11.07 34.91 -21.09
C ALA A 149 12.28 35.49 -20.31
N GLY A 150 13.43 34.79 -20.36
CA GLY A 150 14.66 35.21 -19.69
C GLY A 150 14.68 34.99 -18.17
N LYS A 151 13.64 34.37 -17.59
CA LYS A 151 13.57 34.02 -16.18
C LYS A 151 13.71 32.51 -15.98
N LEU A 152 14.45 32.11 -14.96
CA LEU A 152 14.56 30.71 -14.57
C LEU A 152 13.20 30.20 -14.07
N ILE A 153 12.81 29.01 -14.53
CA ILE A 153 11.60 28.32 -14.07
C ILE A 153 11.98 27.47 -12.87
N ASP A 154 11.38 27.75 -11.71
CA ASP A 154 11.56 26.96 -10.49
C ASP A 154 10.74 25.66 -10.53
N SER A 155 9.48 25.73 -10.98
CA SER A 155 8.62 24.57 -11.22
C SER A 155 7.82 24.73 -12.51
N ASP A 156 7.75 23.65 -13.28
CA ASP A 156 7.08 23.59 -14.58
C ASP A 156 5.90 22.62 -14.47
N THR A 157 4.68 23.16 -14.45
CA THR A 157 3.44 22.39 -14.25
C THR A 157 2.32 22.94 -15.11
N TYR A 158 1.20 22.23 -15.15
CA TYR A 158 -0.01 22.60 -15.89
C TYR A 158 -1.16 22.95 -14.93
N ILE A 159 -2.18 23.64 -15.44
CA ILE A 159 -3.39 23.94 -14.68
C ILE A 159 -4.09 22.62 -14.34
N GLY A 160 -4.23 22.34 -13.04
CA GLY A 160 -4.88 21.12 -12.53
C GLY A 160 -6.41 21.22 -12.53
N GLY A 161 -7.06 20.47 -11.64
CA GLY A 161 -8.52 20.51 -11.48
C GLY A 161 -9.02 21.84 -10.91
N THR A 162 -10.09 22.38 -11.49
CA THR A 162 -10.80 23.55 -10.96
C THR A 162 -11.71 23.12 -9.82
N VAL A 163 -11.64 23.82 -8.68
CA VAL A 163 -12.46 23.56 -7.50
C VAL A 163 -13.19 24.84 -7.11
N GLU A 164 -14.52 24.79 -7.01
CA GLU A 164 -15.36 25.94 -6.68
C GLU A 164 -16.30 25.61 -5.52
N CYS A 165 -16.43 26.54 -4.57
CA CYS A 165 -17.43 26.50 -3.51
C CYS A 165 -18.44 27.62 -3.76
N LEU A 166 -19.46 27.32 -4.57
CA LEU A 166 -20.46 28.32 -5.00
C LEU A 166 -21.34 28.81 -3.85
N GLN A 167 -21.57 27.94 -2.88
CA GLN A 167 -22.61 28.09 -1.89
C GLN A 167 -22.21 27.34 -0.61
N GLN A 168 -22.44 27.98 0.54
CA GLN A 168 -22.11 27.47 1.86
C GLN A 168 -23.33 27.57 2.76
N GLY A 169 -23.60 26.51 3.51
CA GLY A 169 -24.73 26.47 4.44
C GLY A 169 -25.34 25.09 4.56
N VAL A 170 -26.40 25.00 5.35
CA VAL A 170 -27.21 23.80 5.45
C VAL A 170 -28.30 23.86 4.39
N TYR A 171 -28.22 22.97 3.41
CA TYR A 171 -29.25 22.75 2.41
C TYR A 171 -30.04 21.50 2.83
N ARG A 172 -31.38 21.61 2.94
CA ARG A 172 -32.29 20.52 3.28
C ARG A 172 -33.29 20.32 2.16
#